data_AF-A0A1F8LKE9-F1
#
_entry.id   AF-A0A1F8LKE9-F1
#
_cell.length_a   1.000
_cell.length_b   1.000
_cell.length_c   1.000
_cell.angle_alpha   90.00
_cell.angle_beta   90.00
_cell.angle_gamma   90.00
#
_symmetry.space_group_name_H-M   'P 1'
#
loop_
_entity.id
_entity.type
_entity.pdbx_description
1 polymer ?
#
loop_
_entity_poly.entity_id
_entity_poly.type
_entity_poly.pdbx_seq_one_letter_code
_entity_poly.pdbx_strand_id
1 'polypeptide(L)'
;MSWLTQRRRRARNRVSPRSAASILAVVILLTALVPSSASAVTLAQDPERNSTALTGWAWYTGVSATTLNNAISAGGLRIIDIEIHSTTGPTFSATLVKNSGTYARGWWWYYGVTAAQVSGYLTANSARIIDLEPYDVAGQTRFAVVMVSNTGSAAKS
;
A
#
# COMPACT_ATOMS: atom_id res chain seq x y z
N MET A 1 -47.79 -57.30 -51.90
CA MET A 1 -49.26 -57.20 -51.99
C MET A 1 -49.78 -56.40 -50.80
N SER A 2 -50.69 -55.44 -51.03
CA SER A 2 -51.44 -54.61 -50.06
C SER A 2 -50.71 -53.37 -49.50
N TRP A 3 -50.89 -52.17 -50.10
CA TRP A 3 -51.94 -51.13 -49.85
C TRP A 3 -51.87 -50.53 -48.42
N LEU A 4 -51.31 -49.33 -48.24
CA LEU A 4 -51.92 -47.98 -48.33
C LEU A 4 -52.58 -47.52 -47.00
N THR A 5 -52.14 -46.35 -46.50
CA THR A 5 -52.96 -45.31 -45.83
C THR A 5 -53.58 -45.69 -44.46
N GLN A 6 -54.01 -44.79 -43.57
CA GLN A 6 -54.16 -43.35 -43.54
C GLN A 6 -54.19 -42.92 -42.07
N ARG A 7 -53.73 -41.70 -41.83
CA ARG A 7 -54.09 -40.86 -40.69
C ARG A 7 -55.55 -41.04 -40.24
N ARG A 8 -55.80 -40.91 -38.94
CA ARG A 8 -56.80 -39.94 -38.42
C ARG A 8 -56.61 -39.66 -36.94
N ARG A 9 -56.48 -38.35 -36.67
CA ARG A 9 -56.62 -37.68 -35.38
C ARG A 9 -57.98 -38.02 -34.75
N ARG A 10 -58.05 -38.10 -33.42
CA ARG A 10 -58.82 -37.12 -32.64
C ARG A 10 -58.54 -37.23 -31.15
N ALA A 11 -58.49 -36.05 -30.56
CA ALA A 11 -58.16 -35.81 -29.18
C ALA A 11 -59.41 -35.87 -28.28
N ARG A 12 -59.09 -35.96 -26.99
CA ARG A 12 -59.72 -35.26 -25.85
C ARG A 12 -60.77 -36.00 -25.00
N ASN A 13 -60.41 -35.95 -23.72
CA ASN A 13 -61.22 -35.65 -22.54
C ASN A 13 -61.89 -36.82 -21.83
N ARG A 14 -61.37 -37.15 -20.64
CA ARG A 14 -62.12 -36.89 -19.41
C ARG A 14 -61.20 -36.79 -18.19
N VAL A 15 -61.30 -35.64 -17.55
CA VAL A 15 -60.78 -35.35 -16.21
C VAL A 15 -61.78 -35.93 -15.21
N SER A 16 -61.31 -36.69 -14.22
CA SER A 16 -62.03 -36.93 -12.97
C SER A 16 -61.19 -36.35 -11.83
N PRO A 17 -61.74 -35.42 -11.03
CA PRO A 17 -60.96 -34.71 -10.03
C PRO A 17 -61.06 -35.38 -8.65
N ARG A 18 -60.19 -34.91 -7.76
CA ARG A 18 -60.25 -34.94 -6.29
C ARG A 18 -59.61 -36.15 -5.61
N SER A 19 -58.38 -35.93 -5.15
CA SER A 19 -58.11 -35.85 -3.71
C SER A 19 -56.95 -34.89 -3.48
N ALA A 20 -57.22 -33.84 -2.69
CA ALA A 20 -56.23 -32.90 -2.22
C ALA A 20 -55.40 -33.56 -1.10
N ALA A 21 -54.07 -33.45 -1.18
CA ALA A 21 -53.21 -33.60 -0.03
C ALA A 21 -52.12 -32.52 -0.09
N SER A 22 -51.96 -31.87 1.04
CA SER A 22 -51.33 -30.57 1.25
C SER A 22 -49.80 -30.58 1.13
N ILE A 23 -49.29 -29.47 0.59
CA ILE A 23 -48.14 -28.67 1.05
C ILE A 23 -46.91 -29.46 1.56
N LEU A 24 -45.84 -29.45 0.74
CA LEU A 24 -44.50 -29.19 1.26
C LEU A 24 -43.74 -28.32 0.25
N ALA A 25 -43.73 -27.02 0.50
CA ALA A 25 -42.86 -26.10 -0.22
C ALA A 25 -41.43 -26.34 0.26
N VAL A 26 -40.60 -27.01 -0.55
CA VAL A 26 -39.16 -27.08 -0.31
C VAL A 26 -38.55 -25.82 -0.91
N VAL A 27 -38.42 -24.78 -0.09
CA VAL A 27 -37.56 -23.63 -0.39
C VAL A 27 -36.13 -24.06 -0.06
N ILE A 28 -35.37 -24.49 -1.06
CA ILE A 28 -33.91 -24.62 -0.91
C ILE A 28 -33.34 -23.21 -1.03
N LEU A 29 -33.18 -22.53 0.11
CA LEU A 29 -32.39 -21.31 0.19
C LEU A 29 -30.91 -21.71 0.16
N LEU A 30 -30.33 -21.77 -1.03
CA LEU A 30 -28.89 -21.96 -1.20
C LEU A 30 -28.22 -20.64 -0.80
N THR A 31 -27.71 -20.56 0.43
CA THR A 31 -26.95 -19.40 0.91
C THR A 31 -25.69 -19.26 0.07
N ALA A 32 -25.60 -18.21 -0.74
CA ALA A 32 -24.34 -17.81 -1.34
C ALA A 32 -23.34 -17.52 -0.21
N LEU A 33 -22.26 -18.30 -0.14
CA LEU A 33 -21.10 -17.95 0.65
C LEU A 33 -20.52 -16.68 0.04
N VAL A 34 -20.88 -15.54 0.61
CA VAL A 34 -20.24 -14.26 0.26
C VAL A 34 -18.77 -14.43 0.68
N PRO A 35 -17.80 -14.40 -0.23
CA PRO A 35 -16.41 -14.34 0.20
C PRO A 35 -16.28 -13.08 1.04
N SER A 36 -15.95 -13.22 2.32
CA SER A 36 -15.58 -12.10 3.17
C SER A 36 -14.47 -11.36 2.44
N SER A 37 -14.75 -10.16 1.96
CA SER A 37 -13.73 -9.25 1.46
C SER A 37 -12.68 -9.17 2.55
N ALA A 38 -11.47 -9.64 2.28
CA ALA A 38 -10.35 -9.40 3.18
C ALA A 38 -10.34 -7.91 3.47
N SER A 39 -10.45 -7.54 4.75
CA SER A 39 -10.34 -6.15 5.17
C SER A 39 -9.05 -5.62 4.56
N ALA A 40 -9.16 -4.61 3.69
CA ALA A 40 -8.00 -3.88 3.25
C ALA A 40 -7.25 -3.48 4.53
N VAL A 41 -6.01 -3.94 4.68
CA VAL A 41 -5.15 -3.46 5.75
C VAL A 41 -5.08 -1.96 5.53
N THR A 42 -5.81 -1.21 6.36
CA THR A 42 -5.68 0.24 6.41
C THR A 42 -4.22 0.48 6.73
N LEU A 43 -3.45 0.85 5.72
CA LEU A 43 -2.06 1.22 5.91
C LEU A 43 -2.07 2.31 6.96
N ALA A 44 -1.36 2.08 8.08
CA ALA A 44 -1.20 3.14 9.06
C ALA A 44 -0.70 4.37 8.31
N GLN A 45 -1.36 5.51 8.51
CA GLN A 45 -0.96 6.76 7.88
C GLN A 45 0.47 7.16 8.31
N ASP A 46 0.90 6.61 9.45
CA ASP A 46 2.22 6.73 10.06
C ASP A 46 2.66 5.35 10.61
N PRO A 47 3.10 4.42 9.75
CA PRO A 47 3.43 3.06 10.18
C PRO A 47 4.64 3.02 11.12
N GLU A 48 5.51 4.02 11.06
CA GLU A 48 6.68 4.15 11.94
C GLU A 48 6.28 4.33 13.40
N ARG A 49 5.16 5.01 13.67
CA ARG A 49 4.68 5.26 15.04
C ARG A 49 3.56 4.34 15.50
N ASN A 50 2.72 3.88 14.58
CA ASN A 50 1.41 3.30 14.94
C ASN A 50 1.22 1.85 14.48
N SER A 51 2.13 1.28 13.68
CA SER A 51 2.00 -0.09 13.20
C SER A 51 2.55 -1.10 14.21
N THR A 52 1.84 -2.21 14.39
CA THR A 52 2.32 -3.40 15.12
C THR A 52 2.88 -4.48 14.19
N ALA A 53 2.87 -4.26 12.88
CA ALA A 53 3.44 -5.20 11.91
C ALA A 53 4.95 -5.30 12.11
N LEU A 54 5.47 -6.54 12.13
CA LEU A 54 6.90 -6.78 12.25
C LEU A 54 7.66 -6.18 11.05
N THR A 55 8.78 -5.54 11.33
CA THR A 55 9.66 -4.93 10.33
C THR A 55 11.12 -4.95 10.79
N GLY A 56 12.03 -4.63 9.88
CA GLY A 56 13.46 -4.47 10.19
C GLY A 56 13.79 -3.01 10.47
N TRP A 57 14.49 -2.75 11.56
CA TRP A 57 15.01 -1.44 11.95
C TRP A 57 16.54 -1.44 11.92
N ALA A 58 17.14 -0.30 11.59
CA ALA A 58 18.57 -0.09 11.71
C ALA A 58 18.85 1.34 12.16
N TRP A 59 19.97 1.54 12.86
CA TRP A 59 20.47 2.87 13.21
C TRP A 59 21.97 2.95 12.92
N TYR A 60 22.41 4.13 12.50
CA TYR A 60 23.81 4.45 12.27
C TYR A 60 24.15 5.76 12.97
N THR A 61 25.41 5.92 13.37
CA THR A 61 25.92 7.15 13.99
C THR A 61 27.23 7.56 13.34
N GLY A 62 27.37 8.85 13.02
CA GLY A 62 28.61 9.43 12.47
C GLY A 62 29.11 8.80 11.16
N VAL A 63 28.23 8.26 10.32
CA VAL A 63 28.61 7.57 9.08
C VAL A 63 28.55 8.49 7.86
N SER A 64 29.33 8.17 6.82
CA SER A 64 29.28 8.91 5.55
C SER A 64 27.99 8.66 4.77
N ALA A 65 27.66 9.56 3.84
CA ALA A 65 26.59 9.35 2.86
C ALA A 65 26.76 8.04 2.07
N THR A 66 28.01 7.67 1.72
CA THR A 66 28.32 6.41 1.03
C THR A 66 27.95 5.20 1.88
N THR A 67 28.33 5.21 3.16
CA THR A 67 28.00 4.14 4.11
C THR A 67 26.48 4.00 4.26
N LEU A 68 25.76 5.12 4.38
CA LEU A 68 24.29 5.13 4.43
C LEU A 68 23.66 4.55 3.17
N ASN A 69 24.08 5.00 1.99
CA ASN A 69 23.55 4.52 0.71
C ASN A 69 23.79 3.03 0.50
N ASN A 70 24.93 2.50 0.95
CA ASN A 70 25.22 1.07 0.93
C ASN A 70 24.27 0.29 1.84
N ALA A 71 24.03 0.78 3.07
CA ALA A 71 23.08 0.18 4.00
C ALA A 71 21.64 0.19 3.46
N ILE A 72 21.21 1.33 2.91
CA ILE A 72 19.92 1.51 2.24
C ILE A 72 19.73 0.46 1.13
N SER A 73 20.71 0.34 0.24
CA SER A 73 20.62 -0.52 -0.93
C SER A 73 20.69 -2.00 -0.56
N ALA A 74 21.63 -2.39 0.28
CA ALA A 74 21.79 -3.78 0.72
C ALA A 74 20.61 -4.25 1.56
N GLY A 75 20.10 -3.38 2.42
CA GLY A 75 19.02 -3.70 3.34
C GLY A 75 17.62 -3.47 2.77
N GLY A 76 17.45 -2.83 1.61
CA GLY A 76 16.14 -2.36 1.13
C GLY A 76 15.45 -1.47 2.17
N LEU A 77 16.22 -0.58 2.79
CA LEU A 77 15.78 0.29 3.87
C LEU A 77 15.41 1.68 3.35
N ARG A 78 14.72 2.47 4.16
CA ARG A 78 14.58 3.91 3.98
C ARG A 78 14.83 4.64 5.28
N ILE A 79 15.36 5.85 5.17
CA ILE A 79 15.55 6.74 6.30
C ILE A 79 14.18 7.25 6.77
N ILE A 80 13.99 7.34 8.08
CA ILE A 80 12.81 7.96 8.69
C ILE A 80 13.16 9.18 9.57
N ASP A 81 14.43 9.30 9.93
CA ASP A 81 14.99 10.30 10.82
C ASP A 81 16.51 10.37 10.54
N ILE A 82 17.06 11.57 10.41
CA ILE A 82 18.45 11.86 10.08
C ILE A 82 18.93 13.06 10.89
N GLU A 83 20.17 12.98 11.33
CA GLU A 83 20.84 14.04 12.07
C GLU A 83 22.18 14.37 11.40
N ILE A 84 22.53 15.65 11.33
CA ILE A 84 23.88 16.06 10.91
C ILE A 84 24.83 15.87 12.07
N HIS A 85 25.79 14.93 11.93
CA HIS A 85 26.77 14.63 12.96
C HIS A 85 28.04 15.49 12.82
N SER A 86 28.46 15.76 11.59
CA SER A 86 29.57 16.67 11.26
C SER A 86 29.19 17.49 10.03
N THR A 87 29.62 18.76 9.98
CA THR A 87 29.41 19.65 8.83
C THR A 87 30.61 19.71 7.89
N THR A 88 31.82 19.39 8.38
CA THR A 88 33.04 19.30 7.56
C THR A 88 33.22 17.87 7.09
N GLY A 89 32.97 17.63 5.80
CA GLY A 89 32.83 16.26 5.28
C GLY A 89 31.61 15.58 5.90
N PRO A 90 30.40 15.92 5.44
CA PRO A 90 29.19 15.67 6.21
C PRO A 90 28.99 14.19 6.53
N THR A 91 28.80 13.91 7.82
CA THR A 91 28.44 12.60 8.36
C THR A 91 27.11 12.70 9.07
N PHE A 92 26.47 11.55 9.21
CA PHE A 92 25.07 11.47 9.59
C PHE A 92 24.86 10.43 10.68
N SER A 93 23.94 10.70 11.59
CA SER A 93 23.22 9.65 12.29
C SER A 93 21.88 9.47 11.62
N ALA A 94 21.34 8.25 11.58
CA ALA A 94 20.07 8.00 10.94
C ALA A 94 19.37 6.80 11.55
N THR A 95 18.04 6.88 11.61
CA THR A 95 17.16 5.73 11.87
C THR A 95 16.51 5.30 10.56
N LEU A 96 16.55 3.99 10.28
CA LEU A 96 16.04 3.41 9.06
C LEU A 96 15.05 2.28 9.34
N VAL A 97 14.12 2.10 8.42
CA VAL A 97 13.14 1.01 8.43
C VAL A 97 13.14 0.26 7.10
N LYS A 98 12.84 -1.04 7.13
CA LYS A 98 12.63 -1.84 5.91
C LYS A 98 11.50 -1.24 5.08
N ASN A 99 11.79 -0.91 3.83
CA ASN A 99 10.84 -0.29 2.92
C ASN A 99 9.98 -1.34 2.22
N SER A 100 9.14 -2.05 2.98
CA SER A 100 8.29 -3.13 2.47
C SER A 100 7.00 -3.27 3.27
N GLY A 101 5.99 -3.94 2.70
CA GLY A 101 4.72 -4.18 3.37
C GLY A 101 4.06 -2.88 3.84
N THR A 102 3.56 -2.86 5.09
CA THR A 102 2.92 -1.68 5.70
C THR A 102 3.84 -0.44 5.75
N TYR A 103 5.15 -0.65 5.76
CA TYR A 103 6.17 0.41 5.78
C TYR A 103 6.61 0.85 4.39
N ALA A 104 6.06 0.29 3.30
CA ALA A 104 6.45 0.67 1.94
C ALA A 104 6.03 2.11 1.62
N ARG A 105 7.00 2.92 1.17
CA ARG A 105 6.82 4.30 0.73
C ARG A 105 7.71 4.57 -0.49
N GLY A 106 7.21 5.37 -1.43
CA GLY A 106 8.09 6.17 -2.28
C GLY A 106 8.79 7.19 -1.39
N TRP A 107 10.11 7.29 -1.48
CA TRP A 107 10.92 8.09 -0.55
C TRP A 107 12.18 8.60 -1.23
N TRP A 108 12.73 9.69 -0.69
CA TRP A 108 13.93 10.33 -1.18
C TRP A 108 14.70 10.93 -0.02
N TRP A 109 16.02 11.01 -0.17
CA TRP A 109 16.84 11.79 0.74
C TRP A 109 17.89 12.57 -0.05
N TYR A 110 18.18 13.79 0.39
CA TYR A 110 19.19 14.66 -0.22
C TYR A 110 19.98 15.35 0.88
N TYR A 111 21.22 15.76 0.61
CA TYR A 111 22.05 16.53 1.52
C TYR A 111 22.88 17.56 0.74
N GLY A 112 23.32 18.61 1.43
CA GLY A 112 24.11 19.70 0.84
C GLY A 112 23.29 20.65 -0.03
N VAL A 113 21.96 20.56 0.05
CA VAL A 113 21.03 21.27 -0.84
C VAL A 113 20.58 22.60 -0.24
N THR A 114 20.23 23.56 -1.09
CA THR A 114 19.63 24.83 -0.66
C THR A 114 18.13 24.69 -0.43
N ALA A 115 17.53 25.65 0.28
CA ALA A 115 16.08 25.69 0.47
C ALA A 115 15.31 25.65 -0.87
N ALA A 116 15.77 26.40 -1.88
CA ALA A 116 15.15 26.40 -3.21
C ALA A 116 15.20 25.02 -3.88
N GLN A 117 16.30 24.28 -3.71
CA GLN A 117 16.41 22.91 -4.21
C GLN A 117 15.46 21.96 -3.47
N VAL A 118 15.33 22.10 -2.14
CA VAL A 118 14.35 21.33 -1.35
C VAL A 118 12.93 21.55 -1.89
N SER A 119 12.51 22.81 -2.11
CA SER A 119 11.20 23.12 -2.70
C SER A 119 11.03 22.52 -4.10
N GLY A 120 12.09 22.55 -4.92
CA GLY A 120 12.11 21.92 -6.23
C GLY A 120 11.88 20.41 -6.16
N TYR A 121 12.57 19.71 -5.26
CA TYR A 121 12.41 18.26 -5.06
C TYR A 121 11.03 17.89 -4.52
N LEU A 122 10.46 18.68 -3.60
CA LEU A 122 9.10 18.43 -3.10
C LEU A 122 8.07 18.46 -4.23
N THR A 123 8.19 19.46 -5.10
CA THR A 123 7.31 19.60 -6.27
C THR A 123 7.54 18.46 -7.26
N ALA A 124 8.80 18.22 -7.65
CA ALA A 124 9.15 17.22 -8.64
C ALA A 124 8.74 15.79 -8.22
N ASN A 125 8.85 15.47 -6.94
CA ASN A 125 8.56 14.14 -6.41
C ASN A 125 7.12 13.97 -5.91
N SER A 126 6.28 15.02 -5.97
CA SER A 126 4.97 15.05 -5.29
C SER A 126 5.09 14.57 -3.84
N ALA A 127 6.06 15.13 -3.13
CA ALA A 127 6.54 14.63 -1.86
C ALA A 127 6.25 15.58 -0.70
N ARG A 128 6.34 15.04 0.51
CA ARG A 128 6.35 15.81 1.76
C ARG A 128 7.60 15.48 2.55
N ILE A 129 8.11 16.47 3.27
CA ILE A 129 9.18 16.30 4.23
C ILE A 129 8.68 15.42 5.38
N ILE A 130 9.51 14.47 5.81
CA ILE A 130 9.35 13.79 7.11
C ILE A 130 10.44 14.19 8.08
N ASP A 131 11.58 14.67 7.57
CA ASP A 131 12.67 15.18 8.39
C ASP A 131 13.56 16.17 7.64
N LEU A 132 14.09 17.18 8.31
CA LEU A 132 14.84 18.29 7.70
C LEU A 132 15.84 18.91 8.66
N GLU A 133 17.12 18.74 8.34
CA GLU A 133 18.24 19.22 9.14
C GLU A 133 18.99 20.38 8.47
N PRO A 134 18.90 21.61 9.02
CA PRO A 134 19.75 22.72 8.59
C PRO A 134 21.17 22.56 9.13
N TYR A 135 22.18 22.87 8.32
CA TYR A 135 23.57 22.91 8.76
C TYR A 135 24.42 23.88 7.92
N ASP A 136 25.44 24.47 8.53
CA ASP A 136 26.29 25.44 7.84
C ASP A 136 27.46 24.79 7.12
N VAL A 137 27.65 25.17 5.85
CA VAL A 137 28.80 24.81 5.03
C VAL A 137 29.44 26.10 4.54
N ALA A 138 30.64 26.41 5.05
CA ALA A 138 31.37 27.63 4.70
C ALA A 138 30.53 28.93 4.86
N GLY A 139 29.76 29.02 5.96
CA GLY A 139 28.90 30.17 6.26
C GLY A 139 27.61 30.26 5.44
N GLN A 140 27.25 29.20 4.72
CA GLN A 140 26.00 29.10 3.98
C GLN A 140 25.16 27.94 4.54
N THR A 141 23.91 28.21 4.91
CA THR A 141 22.99 27.17 5.37
C THR A 141 22.62 26.23 4.23
N ARG A 142 22.80 24.94 4.49
CA ARG A 142 22.42 23.81 3.65
C ARG A 142 21.47 22.90 4.43
N PHE A 143 20.84 21.97 3.72
CA PHE A 143 19.89 21.05 4.31
C PHE A 143 20.24 19.61 3.97
N ALA A 144 20.05 18.72 4.95
CA ALA A 144 19.76 17.32 4.71
C ALA A 144 18.25 17.13 4.89
N VAL A 145 17.62 16.41 3.97
CA VAL A 145 16.17 16.29 3.93
C VAL A 145 15.79 14.86 3.61
N VAL A 146 14.79 14.35 4.33
CA VAL A 146 14.14 13.07 4.06
C VAL A 146 12.70 13.35 3.69
N MET A 147 12.28 12.76 2.58
CA MET A 147 10.95 12.94 2.00
C MET A 147 10.28 11.61 1.75
N VAL A 148 8.95 11.62 1.80
CA VAL A 148 8.12 10.51 1.32
C VAL A 148 7.07 11.03 0.36
N SER A 149 6.55 10.15 -0.49
CA SER A 149 5.47 10.49 -1.41
C SER A 149 4.28 11.03 -0.63
N ASN A 150 3.72 12.15 -1.08
CA ASN A 150 2.54 12.76 -0.49
C ASN A 150 1.28 12.39 -1.29
N THR A 151 1.17 11.12 -1.68
CA THR A 151 0.07 10.61 -2.51
C THR A 151 -0.47 9.30 -1.95
N GLY A 152 -1.66 8.90 -2.38
CA GLY A 152 -2.30 7.66 -1.97
C GLY A 152 -2.39 7.52 -0.45
N SER A 153 -2.08 6.33 0.08
CA SER A 153 -2.11 6.05 1.52
C SER A 153 -1.06 6.80 2.36
N ALA A 154 -0.10 7.46 1.72
CA ALA A 154 0.96 8.23 2.40
C ALA A 154 0.65 9.73 2.47
N ALA A 155 -0.46 10.17 1.84
CA ALA A 155 -0.86 11.57 1.77
C ALA A 155 -1.18 12.15 3.16
N LYS A 156 -0.69 13.37 3.40
CA LYS A 156 -1.02 14.24 4.53
C LYS A 156 -1.29 15.65 3.98
N SER A 157 -2.29 16.33 4.54
CA SER A 157 -2.69 17.72 4.22
C SER A 157 -1.92 18.73 5.04
#